data_AF-A0A372JI32-F1
#
_entry.id   AF-A0A372JI32-F1
#
_cell.length_a   1.000
_cell.length_b   1.000
_cell.length_c   1.000
_cell.angle_alpha   90.00
_cell.angle_beta   90.00
_cell.angle_gamma   90.00
#
_symmetry.space_group_name_H-M   'P 1'
#
loop_
_entity.id
_entity.type
_entity.pdbx_description
1 polymer ?
#
loop_
_entity_poly.entity_id
_entity_poly.type
_entity_poly.pdbx_seq_one_letter_code
_entity_poly.pdbx_strand_id
1 'polypeptide(L)'
;MIAALVLATLAGLFATLCLPRLLRAMPPRTPEPPPAYPESMTAELDPGDEEYLAWLADDLWPDDEYLEQNPNPKDESDGGPIPA
;
A
#
# COMPACT_ATOMS: atom_id res chain seq x y z
N MET A 1 -9.45 -8.47 -38.88
CA MET A 1 -8.98 -7.06 -38.96
C MET A 1 -9.17 -6.32 -37.64
N ILE A 2 -10.37 -6.28 -37.06
CA ILE A 2 -10.63 -5.58 -35.78
C ILE A 2 -9.74 -6.09 -34.63
N ALA A 3 -9.63 -7.42 -34.46
CA ALA A 3 -8.77 -8.00 -33.42
C ALA A 3 -7.30 -7.57 -33.52
N ALA A 4 -6.76 -7.44 -34.74
CA ALA A 4 -5.38 -6.97 -34.94
C ALA A 4 -5.21 -5.49 -34.56
N LEU A 5 -6.22 -4.66 -34.82
CA LEU A 5 -6.22 -3.24 -34.41
C LEU A 5 -6.33 -3.10 -32.89
N VAL A 6 -7.14 -3.93 -32.23
CA VAL A 6 -7.26 -3.96 -30.76
C VAL A 6 -5.93 -4.40 -30.12
N LEU A 7 -5.28 -5.43 -30.66
CA LEU A 7 -3.97 -5.86 -30.15
C LEU A 7 -2.89 -4.79 -30.36
N ALA A 8 -2.87 -4.11 -31.50
CA ALA A 8 -1.91 -3.04 -31.77
C ALA A 8 -2.08 -1.83 -30.84
N THR A 9 -3.33 -1.45 -30.56
CA THR A 9 -3.64 -0.35 -29.64
C THR A 9 -3.29 -0.71 -28.20
N LEU A 10 -3.61 -1.93 -27.75
CA LEU A 10 -3.26 -2.41 -26.42
C LEU A 10 -1.74 -2.47 -26.23
N ALA A 11 -1.00 -3.01 -27.21
CA ALA A 11 0.45 -3.09 -27.16
C ALA A 11 1.11 -1.69 -27.17
N GLY A 12 0.57 -0.76 -27.94
CA GLY A 12 1.03 0.64 -27.94
C GLY A 12 0.82 1.32 -26.59
N LEU A 13 -0.36 1.13 -25.99
CA LEU A 13 -0.72 1.72 -24.70
C LEU A 13 0.09 1.11 -23.54
N PHE A 14 0.34 -0.19 -23.60
CA PHE A 14 1.23 -0.88 -22.67
C PHE A 14 2.67 -0.37 -22.82
N ALA A 15 3.19 -0.25 -24.05
CA ALA A 15 4.53 0.26 -24.28
C ALA A 15 4.70 1.70 -23.81
N THR A 16 3.74 2.59 -24.05
CA THR A 16 3.85 4.00 -23.63
C THR A 16 3.78 4.20 -22.12
N LEU A 17 3.01 3.37 -21.40
CA LEU A 17 2.88 3.48 -19.94
C LEU A 17 3.98 2.72 -19.19
N CYS A 18 4.34 1.53 -19.64
CA CYS A 18 5.28 0.66 -18.94
C CYS A 18 6.74 0.99 -19.26
N LEU A 19 7.06 1.36 -20.50
CA LEU A 19 8.44 1.63 -20.90
C LEU A 19 9.11 2.77 -20.10
N PRO A 20 8.47 3.94 -19.85
CA PRO A 20 9.10 4.98 -19.04
C PRO A 20 9.23 4.58 -17.56
N ARG A 21 8.34 3.72 -17.02
CA ARG A 21 8.47 3.17 -15.67
C ARG A 21 9.61 2.15 -15.56
N LEU A 22 9.80 1.33 -16.58
CA LEU A 22 10.90 0.36 -16.67
C LEU A 22 12.25 1.04 -16.92
N LEU A 23 12.25 2.11 -17.70
CA LEU A 23 13.44 2.93 -17.99
C LEU A 23 13.73 3.97 -16.92
N ARG A 24 12.84 4.16 -15.94
CA ARG A 24 13.13 4.95 -14.75
C ARG A 24 14.25 4.21 -14.02
N ALA A 25 15.48 4.64 -14.28
CA ALA A 25 16.67 4.10 -13.66
C ALA A 25 16.45 4.14 -12.15
N MET A 26 16.37 2.96 -11.56
CA MET A 26 16.36 2.80 -10.12
C MET A 26 17.57 3.58 -9.60
N PRO A 27 17.39 4.56 -8.70
CA PRO A 27 18.52 5.31 -8.16
C PRO A 27 19.50 4.28 -7.57
N PRO A 28 20.82 4.46 -7.81
CA PRO A 28 21.80 3.53 -7.26
C PRO A 28 21.57 3.46 -5.76
N ARG A 29 21.20 2.27 -5.27
CA ARG A 29 21.16 1.99 -3.83
C ARG A 29 22.61 2.02 -3.35
N THR A 30 23.09 3.20 -2.98
CA THR A 30 24.20 3.30 -2.03
C THR A 30 23.85 2.41 -0.85
N PRO A 31 24.75 1.55 -0.37
CA PRO A 31 24.50 0.77 0.83
C PRO A 31 24.45 1.78 1.99
N GLU A 32 23.25 2.28 2.27
CA GLU A 32 22.99 3.00 3.50
C GLU A 32 23.25 2.05 4.67
N PRO A 33 23.78 2.56 5.79
CA PRO A 33 23.76 1.80 7.03
C PRO A 33 22.34 1.30 7.29
N PRO A 34 22.15 0.08 7.83
CA PRO A 34 20.82 -0.45 8.10
C PRO A 34 20.04 0.62 8.88
N PRO A 35 18.85 1.03 8.41
CA PRO A 35 18.10 2.10 9.07
C PRO A 35 17.90 1.71 10.53
N ALA A 36 18.21 2.65 11.43
CA ALA A 36 18.01 2.48 12.86
C ALA A 36 16.50 2.50 13.12
N TYR A 37 15.86 1.32 12.99
CA TYR A 37 14.41 1.15 12.90
C TYR A 37 13.81 1.80 11.64
N PRO A 38 12.74 1.24 11.05
CA PRO A 38 12.07 1.91 9.94
C PRO A 38 11.54 3.26 10.45
N GLU A 39 11.84 4.33 9.72
CA GLU A 39 11.27 5.67 9.95
C GLU A 39 9.74 5.57 9.85
N SER A 40 9.11 5.28 11.00
CA SER A 40 7.72 5.50 11.43
C SER A 40 6.58 5.07 10.49
N MET A 41 5.54 4.46 11.08
CA MET A 41 4.18 4.24 10.55
C MET A 41 3.43 5.52 10.08
N THR A 42 4.15 6.61 9.85
CA THR A 42 3.64 7.96 9.55
C THR A 42 4.35 8.60 8.36
N ALA A 43 5.13 7.84 7.57
CA ALA A 43 5.70 8.36 6.33
C ALA A 43 4.57 8.73 5.36
N GLU A 44 4.58 9.95 4.84
CA GLU A 44 3.68 10.35 3.77
C GLU A 44 4.00 9.54 2.52
N LEU A 45 2.99 8.86 1.98
CA LEU A 45 3.13 8.01 0.81
C LEU A 45 2.83 8.81 -0.46
N ASP A 46 3.43 8.40 -1.58
CA ASP A 46 3.00 8.91 -2.87
C ASP A 46 1.54 8.45 -3.13
N PRO A 47 0.70 9.26 -3.80
CA PRO A 47 -0.72 8.92 -3.99
C PRO A 47 -0.97 7.55 -4.65
N GLY A 48 -0.07 7.11 -5.54
CA GLY A 48 -0.18 5.80 -6.18
C GLY A 48 0.13 4.63 -5.24
N ASP A 49 0.98 4.85 -4.25
CA ASP A 49 1.32 3.83 -3.25
C ASP A 49 0.19 3.70 -2.22
N GLU A 50 -0.47 4.81 -1.86
CA GLU A 50 -1.69 4.80 -1.05
C GLU A 50 -2.82 4.01 -1.74
N GLU A 51 -3.08 4.28 -3.02
CA GLU A 51 -4.10 3.56 -3.80
C GLU A 51 -3.78 2.06 -3.92
N TYR A 52 -2.50 1.71 -4.10
CA TYR A 52 -2.07 0.31 -4.16
C TYR A 52 -2.30 -0.41 -2.83
N LEU A 53 -1.96 0.22 -1.71
CA LEU A 53 -2.16 -0.37 -0.39
C LEU A 53 -3.66 -0.47 -0.04
N ALA A 54 -4.48 0.50 -0.44
CA ALA A 54 -5.92 0.44 -0.25
C ALA A 54 -6.54 -0.72 -1.04
N TRP A 55 -6.16 -0.89 -2.32
CA TRP A 55 -6.59 -2.03 -3.12
C TRP A 55 -6.14 -3.38 -2.53
N LEU A 56 -4.90 -3.45 -2.04
CA LEU A 56 -4.35 -4.66 -1.46
C LEU A 56 -5.04 -5.03 -0.14
N ALA A 57 -5.43 -4.04 0.67
CA ALA A 57 -6.19 -4.25 1.89
C ALA A 57 -7.59 -4.80 1.60
N ASP A 58 -8.28 -4.25 0.59
CA ASP A 58 -9.60 -4.73 0.14
C ASP A 58 -9.57 -6.21 -0.32
N ASP A 59 -8.50 -6.61 -1.03
CA ASP A 59 -8.33 -7.99 -1.50
C ASP A 59 -7.96 -8.97 -0.38
N LEU A 60 -7.09 -8.57 0.55
CA LEU A 60 -6.54 -9.47 1.57
C LEU A 60 -7.35 -9.53 2.86
N TRP A 61 -8.11 -8.48 3.19
CA TRP A 61 -8.92 -8.38 4.40
C TRP A 61 -10.36 -7.93 4.10
N PRO A 62 -11.14 -8.71 3.32
CA PRO A 62 -12.48 -8.32 2.90
C PRO A 62 -13.48 -8.18 4.06
N ASP A 63 -13.26 -8.89 5.16
CA ASP A 63 -14.15 -8.94 6.32
C ASP A 63 -13.67 -8.07 7.50
N ASP A 64 -12.50 -7.39 7.37
CA ASP A 64 -11.84 -6.51 8.35
C ASP A 64 -12.18 -6.79 9.84
N GLU A 65 -11.87 -8.01 10.29
CA GLU A 65 -12.24 -8.57 11.61
C GLU A 65 -11.71 -7.76 12.82
N TYR A 66 -10.80 -6.79 12.60
CA TYR A 66 -10.26 -5.92 13.65
C TYR A 66 -10.89 -4.51 13.67
N LEU A 67 -11.72 -4.19 12.67
CA LEU A 67 -12.53 -2.97 12.63
C LEU A 67 -13.93 -3.22 13.24
N GLU A 68 -14.17 -4.42 13.77
CA GLU A 68 -15.30 -4.69 14.65
C GLU A 68 -15.24 -3.74 15.86
N GLN A 69 -15.97 -2.63 15.72
CA GLN A 69 -16.19 -1.66 16.78
C GLN A 69 -16.89 -2.42 17.91
N ASN A 70 -16.14 -2.78 18.96
CA ASN A 70 -16.69 -3.60 20.04
C ASN A 70 -17.98 -2.93 20.53
N PRO A 71 -19.17 -3.51 20.31
CA PRO A 71 -20.43 -2.81 20.53
C PRO A 71 -20.76 -2.66 22.02
N ASN A 72 -19.85 -3.09 22.90
CA ASN A 72 -19.98 -3.01 24.33
C ASN A 72 -19.10 -1.86 24.87
N PRO A 73 -19.67 -0.69 25.17
CA PRO A 73 -18.94 0.43 25.78
C PRO A 73 -18.49 0.19 27.24
N LYS A 74 -18.49 -1.07 27.71
CA LYS A 74 -18.19 -1.43 29.11
C LYS A 74 -16.81 -2.05 29.32
N ASP A 75 -16.05 -2.26 28.25
CA ASP A 75 -14.75 -2.92 28.32
C ASP A 75 -13.60 -1.90 28.50
N GLU A 76 -13.89 -0.60 28.38
CA GLU A 76 -12.91 0.50 28.47
C GLU A 76 -12.59 0.96 29.90
N SER A 77 -13.08 0.29 30.95
CA SER A 77 -12.72 0.67 32.32
C SER A 77 -12.62 -0.54 33.25
N ASP A 78 -11.48 -1.23 33.19
CA ASP A 78 -10.93 -1.84 34.39
C ASP A 78 -9.40 -1.68 34.42
N GLY A 79 -8.97 -0.43 34.33
CA GLY A 79 -7.67 -0.01 34.83
C GLY A 79 -7.70 -0.04 36.35
N GLY A 80 -7.53 -1.24 36.92
CA GLY A 80 -7.43 -1.43 38.36
C GLY A 80 -6.35 -0.53 38.98
N PRO A 81 -6.46 -0.18 40.28
CA PRO A 81 -5.57 0.79 40.90
C PRO A 81 -4.10 0.36 40.77
N ILE A 82 -3.27 1.20 40.14
CA ILE A 82 -1.82 1.04 40.20
C ILE A 82 -1.41 1.33 41.65
N PRO A 83 -0.84 0.37 42.40
CA PRO A 83 -0.37 0.62 43.76
C PRO A 83 0.79 1.62 43.72
N ALA A 84 0.74 2.60 44.62
CA ALA A 84 1.75 3.66 44.80
C ALA A 84 3.09 3.14 45.34
#